data_AF-A0A842U6G3-F1
#
_entry.id   AF-A0A842U6G3-F1
#
_cell.length_a   1.000
_cell.length_b   1.000
_cell.length_c   1.000
_cell.angle_alpha   90.00
_cell.angle_beta   90.00
_cell.angle_gamma   90.00
#
_symmetry.space_group_name_H-M   'P 1'
#
loop_
_entity.id
_entity.type
_entity.pdbx_description
1 polymer ?
#
loop_
_entity_poly.entity_id
_entity_poly.type
_entity_poly.pdbx_seq_one_letter_code
_entity_poly.pdbx_strand_id
1 'polypeptide(L)'
;MSVSKKIKEKLEKAIRFRKEHKYEAAIEIVENLFRDEPQSKEIKENLVETLIDYGGFLNDEQWDLEVERAEEMFRRASEIDPMNHRAWYNLGIAQFNLGKYDEALKNYNKALEIKPDYSYCYYNTGLLYELVLKDFQKALYYYDKATSYNENLTYAIQAKNDLRRKIDAIKKDKSEPTEPSISLSEEPKNHKLCNNCGTLNRPVAKFCDKCGKKI
;
A
#
# COMPACT_ATOMS: atom_id res chain seq x y z
N MET A 1 11.32 22.55 -35.27
CA MET A 1 10.37 21.59 -34.66
C MET A 1 9.35 22.37 -33.84
N SER A 2 8.06 22.01 -33.89
CA SER A 2 7.04 22.69 -33.10
C SER A 2 7.21 22.42 -31.60
N VAL A 3 6.77 23.35 -30.74
CA VAL A 3 6.83 23.23 -29.28
C VAL A 3 6.17 21.93 -28.80
N SER A 4 5.00 21.61 -29.35
CA SER A 4 4.26 20.37 -29.07
C SER A 4 5.06 19.09 -29.39
N LYS A 5 5.81 19.07 -30.51
CA LYS A 5 6.65 17.91 -30.86
C LYS A 5 7.76 17.68 -29.84
N LYS A 6 8.41 18.77 -29.37
CA LYS A 6 9.49 18.70 -28.38
C LYS A 6 9.00 18.23 -27.00
N ILE A 7 7.79 18.64 -26.59
CA ILE A 7 7.15 18.17 -25.34
C ILE A 7 6.90 16.66 -25.41
N LYS A 8 6.32 16.18 -26.52
CA LYS A 8 6.02 14.76 -26.71
C LYS A 8 7.27 13.88 -26.64
N GLU A 9 8.35 14.27 -27.33
CA GLU A 9 9.62 13.53 -27.30
C GLU A 9 10.25 13.46 -25.90
N LYS A 10 10.18 14.55 -25.12
CA LYS A 10 10.64 14.56 -23.72
C LYS A 10 9.79 13.63 -22.85
N LEU A 11 8.47 13.66 -23.01
CA LEU A 11 7.56 12.82 -22.24
C LEU A 11 7.78 11.33 -22.55
N GLU A 12 7.92 10.97 -23.82
CA GLU A 12 8.24 9.61 -24.25
C GLU A 12 9.58 9.13 -23.66
N LYS A 13 10.59 10.01 -23.62
CA LYS A 13 11.88 9.73 -22.97
C LYS A 13 11.71 9.44 -21.48
N ALA A 14 10.90 10.23 -20.78
CA ALA A 14 10.64 10.02 -19.35
C ALA A 14 9.91 8.71 -19.08
N ILE A 15 8.89 8.39 -19.89
CA ILE A 15 8.17 7.10 -19.81
C ILE A 15 9.13 5.93 -20.01
N ARG A 16 10.06 6.04 -20.97
CA ARG A 16 11.09 5.02 -21.17
C ARG A 16 11.99 4.89 -19.94
N PHE A 17 12.47 6.00 -19.38
CA PHE A 17 13.29 5.98 -18.16
C PHE A 17 12.57 5.35 -16.97
N ARG A 18 11.27 5.64 -16.77
CA ARG A 18 10.46 4.98 -15.74
C ARG A 18 10.44 3.46 -15.92
N LYS A 19 10.23 2.98 -17.16
CA LYS A 19 10.24 1.54 -17.47
C LYS A 19 11.60 0.88 -17.27
N GLU A 20 12.68 1.65 -17.39
CA GLU A 20 14.06 1.22 -17.12
C GLU A 20 14.46 1.40 -15.65
N HIS A 21 13.53 1.74 -14.75
CA HIS A 21 13.77 2.03 -13.34
C HIS A 21 14.74 3.21 -13.08
N LYS A 22 14.91 4.10 -14.06
CA LYS A 22 15.67 5.36 -13.93
C LYS A 22 14.74 6.46 -13.43
N TYR A 23 14.19 6.27 -12.24
CA TYR A 23 13.07 7.05 -11.73
C TYR A 23 13.41 8.51 -11.51
N GLU A 24 14.57 8.83 -10.94
CA GLU A 24 14.99 10.20 -10.64
C GLU A 24 15.12 11.01 -11.93
N ALA A 25 15.74 10.41 -12.96
CA ALA A 25 15.86 11.03 -14.28
C ALA A 25 14.50 11.17 -14.98
N ALA A 26 13.58 10.21 -14.79
CA ALA A 26 12.23 10.30 -15.31
C ALA A 26 11.47 11.45 -14.62
N ILE A 27 11.50 11.51 -13.28
CA ILE A 27 10.86 12.54 -12.46
C ILE A 27 11.39 13.92 -12.85
N GLU A 28 12.71 14.10 -12.98
CA GLU A 28 13.30 15.38 -13.40
C GLU A 28 12.70 15.87 -14.73
N ILE A 29 12.58 14.98 -15.72
CA ILE A 29 12.02 15.34 -17.02
C ILE A 29 10.54 15.70 -16.89
N VAL A 30 9.73 14.85 -16.25
CA VAL A 30 8.28 15.09 -16.16
C VAL A 30 7.95 16.29 -15.27
N GLU A 31 8.70 16.53 -14.19
CA GLU A 31 8.55 17.72 -13.33
C GLU A 31 8.82 19.02 -14.09
N ASN A 32 9.87 19.04 -14.92
CA ASN A 32 10.15 20.19 -15.76
C ASN A 32 9.03 20.40 -16.79
N LEU A 33 8.53 19.33 -17.41
CA LEU A 33 7.37 19.42 -18.29
C LEU A 33 6.10 19.88 -17.57
N PHE A 34 5.87 19.43 -16.34
CA PHE A 34 4.70 19.80 -15.55
C PHE A 34 4.75 21.26 -15.11
N ARG A 35 5.94 21.76 -14.80
CA ARG A 35 6.17 23.19 -14.52
C ARG A 35 5.87 24.06 -15.74
N ASP A 36 6.28 23.62 -16.92
CA ASP A 36 6.07 24.34 -18.18
C ASP A 36 4.59 24.29 -18.62
N GLU A 37 3.89 23.17 -18.37
CA GLU A 37 2.53 22.90 -18.85
C GLU A 37 1.64 22.28 -17.74
N PRO A 38 1.35 22.98 -16.63
CA PRO A 38 0.69 22.42 -15.44
C PRO A 38 -0.75 21.97 -15.69
N GLN A 39 -1.42 22.54 -16.69
CA GLN A 39 -2.76 22.14 -17.14
C GLN A 39 -2.79 20.81 -17.91
N SER A 40 -1.64 20.29 -18.35
CA SER A 40 -1.59 19.08 -19.15
C SER A 40 -1.90 17.85 -18.30
N LYS A 41 -3.09 17.28 -18.53
CA LYS A 41 -3.53 16.05 -17.86
C LYS A 41 -2.56 14.89 -18.10
N GLU A 42 -2.06 14.72 -19.32
CA GLU A 42 -1.13 13.64 -19.68
C GLU A 42 0.20 13.76 -18.92
N ILE A 43 0.74 14.97 -18.79
CA ILE A 43 1.99 15.20 -18.06
C ILE A 43 1.76 14.97 -16.56
N LYS A 44 0.65 15.49 -16.01
CA LYS A 44 0.26 15.28 -14.62
C LYS A 44 0.14 13.80 -14.29
N GLU A 45 -0.58 13.04 -15.11
CA GLU A 45 -0.74 11.59 -14.93
C GLU A 45 0.60 10.87 -14.98
N ASN A 46 1.47 11.19 -15.94
CA ASN A 46 2.79 10.58 -16.00
C ASN A 46 3.66 10.91 -14.79
N LEU A 47 3.56 12.12 -14.24
CA LEU A 47 4.29 12.50 -13.04
C LEU A 47 3.81 11.67 -11.84
N VAL A 48 2.50 11.62 -11.62
CA VAL A 48 1.87 10.85 -10.53
C VAL A 48 2.22 9.36 -10.64
N GLU A 49 2.10 8.76 -11.83
CA GLU A 49 2.47 7.36 -12.02
C GLU A 49 3.97 7.12 -11.81
N THR A 50 4.84 8.06 -12.19
CA THR A 50 6.28 7.93 -11.95
C THR A 50 6.62 7.99 -10.47
N LEU A 51 5.98 8.89 -9.72
CA LEU A 51 6.14 8.97 -8.27
C LEU A 51 5.62 7.70 -7.57
N ILE A 52 4.46 7.19 -7.98
CA ILE A 52 3.91 5.93 -7.43
C ILE A 52 4.83 4.76 -7.75
N ASP A 53 5.31 4.63 -8.99
CA ASP A 53 6.20 3.53 -9.39
C ASP A 53 7.54 3.61 -8.64
N TYR A 54 8.09 4.82 -8.47
CA TYR A 54 9.33 5.02 -7.73
C TYR A 54 9.17 4.76 -6.24
N GLY A 55 8.10 5.27 -5.62
CA GLY A 55 7.79 4.95 -4.22
C GLY A 55 7.59 3.44 -4.03
N GLY A 56 6.92 2.77 -4.98
CA GLY A 56 6.78 1.32 -4.98
C GLY A 56 8.12 0.59 -5.07
N PHE A 57 9.05 1.10 -5.88
CA PHE A 57 10.41 0.59 -6.01
C PHE A 57 11.26 0.81 -4.75
N LEU A 58 11.17 1.97 -4.12
CA LEU A 58 11.89 2.30 -2.87
C LEU A 58 11.37 1.51 -1.67
N ASN A 59 10.09 1.13 -1.71
CA ASN A 59 9.46 0.31 -0.69
C ASN A 59 9.64 -1.20 -0.98
N ASP A 60 10.29 -1.58 -2.09
CA ASP A 60 10.62 -2.97 -2.46
C ASP A 60 12.02 -3.33 -1.95
N GLU A 61 12.14 -4.41 -1.18
CA GLU A 61 13.38 -4.83 -0.52
C GLU A 61 14.44 -5.41 -1.46
N GLN A 62 14.27 -5.34 -2.79
CA GLN A 62 15.36 -5.66 -3.71
C GLN A 62 16.56 -4.71 -3.57
N TRP A 63 16.31 -3.49 -3.10
CA TRP A 63 17.29 -2.42 -2.91
C TRP A 63 17.24 -1.98 -1.44
N ASP A 64 18.22 -1.20 -0.97
CA ASP A 64 18.18 -0.65 0.39
C ASP A 64 16.79 -0.03 0.63
N LEU A 65 16.03 -0.59 1.57
CA LEU A 65 14.63 -0.23 1.80
C LEU A 65 14.57 1.20 2.34
N GLU A 66 14.00 2.12 1.57
CA GLU A 66 13.93 3.55 1.88
C GLU A 66 12.46 3.97 2.07
N VAL A 67 11.80 3.40 3.09
CA VAL A 67 10.35 3.59 3.34
C VAL A 67 9.99 5.07 3.52
N GLU A 68 10.86 5.86 4.15
CA GLU A 68 10.65 7.30 4.32
C GLU A 68 10.65 8.05 2.98
N ARG A 69 11.52 7.67 2.03
CA ARG A 69 11.49 8.25 0.69
C ARG A 69 10.28 7.74 -0.10
N ALA A 70 9.89 6.48 0.08
CA ALA A 70 8.66 5.98 -0.52
C ALA A 70 7.43 6.76 -0.03
N GLU A 71 7.34 7.02 1.29
CA GLU A 71 6.31 7.88 1.88
C GLU A 71 6.28 9.25 1.21
N GLU A 72 7.43 9.88 1.00
CA GLU A 72 7.53 11.19 0.35
C GLU A 72 7.03 11.15 -1.10
N MET A 73 7.37 10.10 -1.87
CA MET A 73 6.89 9.96 -3.25
C MET A 73 5.37 9.79 -3.30
N PHE A 74 4.80 8.95 -2.44
CA PHE A 74 3.35 8.74 -2.40
C PHE A 74 2.59 9.98 -1.89
N ARG A 75 3.14 10.69 -0.91
CA ARG A 75 2.62 11.97 -0.42
C ARG A 75 2.55 12.98 -1.56
N ARG A 76 3.66 13.20 -2.26
CA ARG A 76 3.71 14.11 -3.41
C ARG A 76 2.72 13.70 -4.50
N ALA A 77 2.61 12.40 -4.80
CA ALA A 77 1.63 11.91 -5.77
C ALA A 77 0.19 12.24 -5.35
N SER A 78 -0.14 12.11 -4.06
CA SER A 78 -1.47 12.40 -3.52
C SER A 78 -1.79 13.91 -3.50
N GLU A 79 -0.78 14.77 -3.38
CA GLU A 79 -0.93 16.22 -3.44
C GLU A 79 -1.18 16.71 -4.87
N ILE A 80 -0.48 16.13 -5.85
CA ILE A 80 -0.63 16.45 -7.27
C ILE A 80 -1.98 15.94 -7.81
N ASP A 81 -2.40 14.75 -7.40
CA ASP A 81 -3.70 14.20 -7.77
C ASP A 81 -4.46 13.63 -6.57
N PRO A 82 -5.21 14.48 -5.85
CA PRO A 82 -5.99 14.07 -4.69
C PRO A 82 -7.06 13.01 -4.98
N MET A 83 -7.43 12.82 -6.25
CA MET A 83 -8.40 11.81 -6.69
C MET A 83 -7.74 10.49 -7.09
N ASN A 84 -6.43 10.33 -6.89
CA ASN A 84 -5.73 9.08 -7.18
C ASN A 84 -5.75 8.15 -5.95
N HIS A 85 -6.69 7.20 -5.92
CA HIS A 85 -6.81 6.23 -4.82
C HIS A 85 -5.52 5.41 -4.59
N ARG A 86 -4.70 5.14 -5.62
CA ARG A 86 -3.45 4.37 -5.47
C ARG A 86 -2.41 5.17 -4.70
N ALA A 87 -2.31 6.49 -4.92
CA ALA A 87 -1.41 7.34 -4.15
C ALA A 87 -1.74 7.29 -2.65
N TRP A 88 -3.01 7.48 -2.28
CA TRP A 88 -3.45 7.40 -0.89
C TRP A 88 -3.25 6.01 -0.27
N TYR A 89 -3.60 4.95 -1.00
CA TYR A 89 -3.41 3.59 -0.53
C TYR A 89 -1.94 3.26 -0.27
N ASN A 90 -1.05 3.61 -1.21
CA ASN A 90 0.38 3.34 -1.06
C ASN A 90 1.03 4.23 0.00
N LEU A 91 0.58 5.48 0.17
CA LEU A 91 0.97 6.32 1.30
C LEU A 91 0.59 5.64 2.63
N GLY A 92 -0.61 5.07 2.71
CA GLY A 92 -1.04 4.30 3.88
C GLY A 92 -0.17 3.07 4.14
N ILE A 93 0.26 2.35 3.10
CA ILE A 93 1.22 1.24 3.25
C ILE A 93 2.55 1.73 3.81
N ALA A 94 3.15 2.76 3.22
CA ALA A 94 4.43 3.29 3.68
C ALA A 94 4.35 3.73 5.14
N GLN A 95 3.27 4.41 5.52
CA GLN A 95 3.05 4.83 6.90
C GLN A 95 2.81 3.69 7.86
N PHE A 96 2.11 2.63 7.44
CA PHE A 96 2.01 1.41 8.23
C PHE A 96 3.39 0.82 8.49
N ASN A 97 4.24 0.71 7.46
CA ASN A 97 5.60 0.18 7.57
C ASN A 97 6.46 1.03 8.53
N LEU A 98 6.20 2.34 8.61
CA LEU A 98 6.84 3.27 9.55
C LEU A 98 6.20 3.28 10.96
N GLY A 99 5.17 2.46 11.21
CA GLY A 99 4.45 2.42 12.49
C GLY A 99 3.48 3.60 12.72
N LYS A 100 3.24 4.43 11.70
CA LYS A 100 2.31 5.57 11.71
C LYS A 100 0.88 5.10 11.42
N TYR A 101 0.33 4.30 12.32
CA TYR A 101 -0.90 3.53 12.07
C TYR A 101 -2.16 4.40 11.95
N ASP A 102 -2.25 5.50 12.70
CA ASP A 102 -3.41 6.40 12.63
C ASP A 102 -3.45 7.14 11.27
N GLU A 103 -2.29 7.55 10.77
CA GLU A 103 -2.15 8.14 9.45
C GLU A 103 -2.43 7.12 8.35
N ALA A 104 -1.93 5.89 8.49
CA ALA A 104 -2.22 4.80 7.56
C ALA A 104 -3.73 4.56 7.43
N LEU A 105 -4.45 4.49 8.56
CA LEU A 105 -5.90 4.30 8.55
C LEU A 105 -6.65 5.47 7.90
N LYS A 106 -6.24 6.71 8.16
CA LYS A 106 -6.80 7.91 7.48
C LYS A 106 -6.62 7.82 5.96
N ASN A 107 -5.44 7.41 5.52
CA ASN A 107 -5.12 7.31 4.10
C ASN A 107 -5.81 6.13 3.41
N TYR A 108 -5.99 5.00 4.09
CA TYR A 108 -6.84 3.91 3.60
C TYR A 108 -8.30 4.34 3.45
N ASN A 109 -8.85 5.05 4.43
CA ASN A 109 -10.21 5.60 4.31
C ASN A 109 -10.30 6.56 3.11
N LYS A 110 -9.30 7.41 2.90
CA LYS A 110 -9.27 8.31 1.75
C LYS A 110 -9.25 7.57 0.41
N ALA A 111 -8.45 6.51 0.30
CA ALA A 111 -8.42 5.66 -0.89
C ALA A 111 -9.79 4.99 -1.15
N LEU A 112 -10.49 4.55 -0.10
CA LEU A 112 -11.81 3.93 -0.18
C LEU A 112 -12.93 4.94 -0.47
N GLU A 113 -12.83 6.20 -0.03
CA GLU A 113 -13.75 7.27 -0.45
C GLU A 113 -13.71 7.48 -1.97
N ILE A 114 -12.52 7.41 -2.56
CA ILE A 114 -12.30 7.62 -3.99
C ILE A 114 -12.65 6.35 -4.79
N LYS A 115 -12.25 5.18 -4.29
CA LYS A 115 -12.50 3.87 -4.92
C LYS A 115 -13.10 2.88 -3.90
N PRO A 116 -14.44 2.89 -3.74
CA PRO A 116 -15.12 2.08 -2.72
C PRO A 116 -15.03 0.56 -2.90
N ASP A 117 -14.64 0.08 -4.08
CA ASP A 117 -14.50 -1.34 -4.43
C ASP A 117 -13.04 -1.84 -4.34
N TYR A 118 -12.11 -1.03 -3.79
CA TYR A 118 -10.70 -1.38 -3.79
C TYR A 118 -10.34 -2.45 -2.73
N SER A 119 -10.46 -3.72 -3.13
CA SER A 119 -10.32 -4.89 -2.25
C SER A 119 -8.98 -4.96 -1.50
N TYR A 120 -7.89 -4.52 -2.13
CA TYR A 120 -6.56 -4.45 -1.52
C TYR A 120 -6.52 -3.51 -0.30
N CYS A 121 -7.25 -2.38 -0.37
CA CYS A 121 -7.31 -1.41 0.72
C CYS A 121 -8.14 -1.93 1.90
N TYR A 122 -9.27 -2.59 1.63
CA TYR A 122 -10.04 -3.27 2.68
C TYR A 122 -9.21 -4.35 3.38
N TYR A 123 -8.45 -5.15 2.62
CA TYR A 123 -7.59 -6.18 3.21
C TYR A 123 -6.52 -5.57 4.14
N ASN A 124 -5.80 -4.54 3.71
CA ASN A 124 -4.80 -3.88 4.56
C ASN A 124 -5.41 -3.19 5.77
N THR A 125 -6.60 -2.63 5.63
CA THR A 125 -7.36 -2.10 6.78
C THR A 125 -7.69 -3.23 7.77
N GLY A 126 -8.11 -4.40 7.28
CA GLY A 126 -8.36 -5.58 8.11
C GLY A 126 -7.11 -6.03 8.88
N LEU A 127 -5.95 -6.04 8.22
CA LEU A 127 -4.67 -6.36 8.86
C LEU A 127 -4.30 -5.35 9.95
N LEU A 128 -4.52 -4.06 9.73
CA LEU A 128 -4.30 -3.04 10.75
C LEU A 128 -5.16 -3.29 11.98
N TYR A 129 -6.46 -3.57 11.78
CA TYR A 129 -7.34 -3.93 12.89
C TYR A 129 -6.94 -5.22 13.59
N GLU A 130 -6.49 -6.24 12.86
CA GLU A 130 -6.11 -7.54 13.45
C GLU A 130 -4.79 -7.46 14.22
N LEU A 131 -3.77 -6.84 13.61
CA LEU A 131 -2.39 -6.92 14.06
C LEU A 131 -2.04 -5.80 15.04
N VAL A 132 -2.59 -4.60 14.83
CA VAL A 132 -2.26 -3.42 15.64
C VAL A 132 -3.34 -3.17 16.66
N LEU A 133 -4.59 -2.96 16.22
CA LEU A 133 -5.68 -2.56 17.11
C LEU A 133 -6.32 -3.75 17.87
N LYS A 134 -5.98 -4.98 17.49
CA LYS A 134 -6.51 -6.24 18.05
C LYS A 134 -8.05 -6.32 18.07
N ASP A 135 -8.72 -5.59 17.17
CA ASP A 135 -10.17 -5.63 17.01
C ASP A 135 -10.53 -6.67 15.94
N PHE A 136 -10.68 -7.92 16.36
CA PHE A 136 -10.93 -9.05 15.46
C PHE A 136 -12.29 -8.97 14.76
N GLN A 137 -13.29 -8.29 15.34
CA GLN A 137 -14.58 -8.14 14.69
C GLN A 137 -14.50 -7.14 13.54
N LYS A 138 -13.84 -5.99 13.74
CA LYS A 138 -13.59 -5.05 12.64
C LYS A 138 -12.69 -5.66 11.59
N ALA A 139 -11.61 -6.34 11.98
CA ALA A 139 -10.74 -7.01 11.03
C ALA A 139 -11.52 -7.99 10.14
N LEU A 140 -12.41 -8.80 10.73
CA LEU A 140 -13.25 -9.74 9.99
C LEU A 140 -14.21 -9.01 9.05
N TYR A 141 -14.85 -7.92 9.49
CA TYR A 141 -15.69 -7.08 8.63
C TYR A 141 -14.93 -6.58 7.40
N TYR A 142 -13.70 -6.09 7.60
CA TYR A 142 -12.86 -5.59 6.50
C TYR A 142 -12.40 -6.69 5.55
N TYR A 143 -12.06 -7.88 6.06
CA TYR A 143 -11.78 -9.03 5.19
C TYR A 143 -13.02 -9.51 4.44
N ASP A 144 -14.20 -9.51 5.07
CA ASP A 144 -15.47 -9.83 4.40
C ASP A 144 -15.70 -8.86 3.24
N LYS A 145 -15.53 -7.54 3.47
CA LYS A 145 -15.58 -6.53 2.40
C LYS A 145 -14.58 -6.79 1.29
N ALA A 146 -13.31 -7.04 1.61
CA ALA A 146 -12.28 -7.34 0.63
C ALA A 146 -12.70 -8.53 -0.28
N THR A 147 -13.15 -9.63 0.32
CA THR A 147 -13.59 -10.83 -0.43
C THR A 147 -14.89 -10.64 -1.20
N SER A 148 -15.77 -9.73 -0.76
CA SER A 148 -17.02 -9.42 -1.49
C SER A 148 -16.77 -8.65 -2.78
N TYR A 149 -15.73 -7.80 -2.82
CA TYR A 149 -15.35 -7.06 -4.02
C TYR A 149 -14.40 -7.85 -4.93
N ASN A 150 -13.62 -8.77 -4.36
CA ASN A 150 -12.76 -9.68 -5.12
C ASN A 150 -12.74 -11.07 -4.47
N GLU A 151 -13.57 -11.96 -4.99
CA GLU A 151 -13.66 -13.36 -4.56
C GLU A 151 -12.41 -14.18 -4.90
N ASN A 152 -11.56 -13.69 -5.81
CA ASN A 152 -10.30 -14.33 -6.17
C ASN A 152 -9.12 -13.79 -5.35
N LEU A 153 -9.39 -12.93 -4.35
CA LEU A 153 -8.40 -12.47 -3.39
C LEU A 153 -8.09 -13.56 -2.37
N THR A 154 -7.46 -14.64 -2.84
CA THR A 154 -7.18 -15.88 -2.10
C THR A 154 -6.57 -15.60 -0.74
N TYR A 155 -5.72 -14.59 -0.67
CA TYR A 155 -5.08 -14.21 0.55
C TYR A 155 -6.03 -13.56 1.57
N ALA A 156 -6.94 -12.69 1.14
CA ALA A 156 -7.95 -12.13 2.04
C ALA A 156 -8.90 -13.23 2.54
N ILE A 157 -9.20 -14.21 1.70
CA ILE A 157 -9.96 -15.41 2.08
C ILE A 157 -9.24 -16.21 3.16
N GLN A 158 -7.94 -16.45 2.99
CA GLN A 158 -7.12 -17.15 4.00
C GLN A 158 -7.13 -16.39 5.34
N ALA A 159 -6.80 -15.09 5.32
CA ALA A 159 -6.77 -14.27 6.54
C ALA A 159 -8.14 -14.25 7.25
N LYS A 160 -9.23 -14.11 6.49
CA LYS A 160 -10.61 -14.23 6.98
C LYS A 160 -10.87 -15.58 7.65
N ASN A 161 -10.50 -16.68 7.01
CA ASN A 161 -10.74 -18.02 7.53
C ASN A 161 -9.90 -18.29 8.80
N ASP A 162 -8.65 -17.87 8.81
CA ASP A 162 -7.76 -18.02 9.96
C ASP A 162 -8.26 -17.18 11.15
N LEU A 163 -8.68 -15.94 10.89
CA LEU A 163 -9.26 -15.06 11.91
C LEU A 163 -10.58 -15.63 12.47
N ARG A 164 -11.44 -16.22 11.63
CA ARG A 164 -12.67 -16.90 12.09
C ARG A 164 -12.36 -18.04 13.05
N ARG A 165 -11.41 -18.92 12.70
CA ARG A 165 -10.97 -20.02 13.59
C ARG A 165 -10.43 -19.48 14.91
N LYS A 166 -9.65 -18.40 14.87
CA LYS A 166 -9.12 -17.73 16.06
C LYS A 166 -10.23 -17.19 16.96
N ILE A 167 -11.23 -16.51 16.39
CA ILE A 167 -12.40 -16.00 17.12
C ILE A 167 -13.18 -17.16 17.75
N ASP A 168 -13.40 -18.25 17.02
CA ASP A 168 -14.13 -19.42 17.53
C ASP A 168 -13.38 -20.14 18.65
N ALA A 169 -12.06 -20.25 18.54
CA ALA A 169 -11.20 -20.78 19.60
C ALA A 169 -11.32 -19.94 20.88
N ILE A 170 -11.23 -18.60 20.76
CA ILE A 170 -11.38 -17.68 21.90
C ILE A 170 -12.78 -17.82 22.54
N LYS A 171 -13.83 -18.00 21.74
CA LYS A 171 -15.20 -18.20 22.26
C LYS A 171 -15.35 -19.52 23.02
N LYS A 172 -14.72 -20.60 22.54
CA LYS A 172 -14.70 -21.91 23.20
C LYS A 172 -13.88 -21.87 24.49
N ASP A 173 -12.74 -21.19 24.48
CA ASP A 173 -11.86 -21.06 25.64
C ASP A 173 -12.52 -20.22 26.76
N LYS A 174 -13.28 -19.18 26.39
CA LYS A 174 -14.12 -18.41 27.33
C LYS A 174 -15.32 -19.18 27.90
N SER A 175 -15.48 -20.47 27.59
CA SER A 175 -16.49 -21.34 28.22
C SER A 175 -15.96 -22.22 29.37
N GLU A 176 -14.71 -22.03 29.80
CA GLU A 176 -14.19 -22.48 31.12
C GLU A 176 -13.38 -21.35 31.80
N PRO A 177 -13.41 -21.19 33.13
CA PRO A 177 -12.89 -19.99 33.78
C PRO A 177 -11.37 -20.09 34.05
N THR A 178 -10.59 -19.12 33.57
CA THR A 178 -9.74 -18.19 34.36
C THR A 178 -8.77 -17.43 33.45
N GLU A 179 -8.63 -16.13 33.70
CA GLU A 179 -7.61 -15.29 33.07
C GLU A 179 -6.19 -15.81 33.38
N PRO A 180 -5.27 -15.66 32.41
CA PRO A 180 -4.00 -15.04 32.74
C PRO A 180 -3.84 -13.76 31.95
N SER A 181 -3.59 -12.69 32.70
CA SER A 181 -2.96 -11.47 32.21
C SER A 181 -1.64 -11.82 31.51
N ILE A 182 -1.58 -11.71 30.19
CA ILE A 182 -0.33 -11.80 29.44
C ILE A 182 0.13 -10.38 29.15
N SER A 183 1.34 -10.08 29.61
CA SER A 183 1.98 -8.77 29.53
C SER A 183 2.21 -8.31 28.10
N LEU A 184 2.03 -7.01 27.89
CA LEU A 184 2.53 -6.25 26.76
C LEU A 184 4.05 -6.41 26.66
N SER A 185 4.54 -7.25 25.73
CA SER A 185 5.86 -7.09 25.12
C SER A 185 6.05 -8.11 24.01
N GLU A 186 5.64 -7.77 22.80
CA GLU A 186 6.36 -8.12 21.57
C GLU A 186 5.74 -7.29 20.44
N GLU A 187 6.27 -6.08 20.29
CA GLU A 187 6.11 -5.30 19.06
C GLU A 187 6.51 -6.19 17.87
N PRO A 188 5.81 -6.16 16.73
CA PRO A 188 6.20 -6.91 15.54
C PRO A 188 7.40 -6.22 14.88
N LYS A 189 8.54 -6.18 15.57
CA LYS A 189 9.79 -5.68 15.00
C LYS A 189 10.21 -6.69 13.94
N ASN A 190 10.11 -6.26 12.67
CA ASN A 190 10.67 -6.87 11.47
C ASN A 190 9.75 -7.75 10.60
N HIS A 191 8.42 -7.77 10.80
CA HIS A 191 7.54 -8.45 9.83
C HIS A 191 7.32 -7.58 8.57
N LYS A 192 7.28 -8.21 7.38
CA LYS A 192 7.33 -7.51 6.08
C LYS A 192 6.00 -7.49 5.36
N LEU A 193 5.44 -6.32 5.06
CA LEU A 193 4.21 -6.22 4.28
C LEU A 193 4.47 -6.30 2.78
N CYS A 194 3.72 -7.15 2.08
CA CYS A 194 3.78 -7.20 0.63
C CYS A 194 3.16 -5.96 0.01
N ASN A 195 3.91 -5.16 -0.73
CA ASN A 195 3.36 -3.98 -1.42
C ASN A 195 2.28 -4.32 -2.45
N ASN A 196 2.34 -5.52 -3.03
CA ASN A 196 1.34 -5.97 -3.99
C ASN A 196 0.03 -6.45 -3.34
N CYS A 197 0.08 -7.06 -2.15
CA CYS A 197 -1.10 -7.72 -1.57
C CYS A 197 -1.33 -7.47 -0.09
N GLY A 198 -0.50 -6.66 0.55
CA GLY A 198 -0.55 -6.34 1.97
C GLY A 198 -0.19 -7.48 2.92
N THR A 199 0.23 -8.66 2.47
CA THR A 199 0.48 -9.77 3.42
C THR A 199 1.60 -9.42 4.38
N LEU A 200 1.41 -9.64 5.69
CA LEU A 200 2.48 -9.60 6.67
C LEU A 200 3.28 -10.91 6.60
N ASN A 201 4.55 -10.82 6.22
CA ASN A 201 5.45 -11.95 5.99
C ASN A 201 6.53 -12.01 7.08
N ARG A 202 7.18 -13.17 7.17
CA ARG A 202 8.30 -13.37 8.09
C ARG A 202 9.45 -12.40 7.78
N PRO A 203 10.24 -11.97 8.79
CA PRO A 203 11.37 -11.05 8.59
C PRO A 203 12.41 -11.49 7.54
N VAL A 204 12.50 -12.78 7.25
CA VAL A 204 13.46 -13.34 6.28
C VAL A 204 12.84 -13.64 4.92
N ALA A 205 11.53 -13.44 4.77
CA ALA A 205 10.83 -13.79 3.54
C ALA A 205 11.26 -12.81 2.43
N LYS A 206 11.66 -13.36 1.27
CA LYS A 206 12.06 -12.61 0.05
C LYS A 206 10.92 -12.49 -0.96
N PHE A 207 9.91 -13.34 -0.81
CA PHE A 207 8.70 -13.36 -1.60
C PHE A 207 7.54 -13.46 -0.63
N CYS A 208 6.47 -12.79 -0.97
CA CYS A 208 5.23 -12.88 -0.26
C CYS A 208 4.86 -14.36 -0.12
N ASP A 209 4.79 -14.81 1.13
CA ASP A 209 4.36 -16.15 1.55
C ASP A 209 2.97 -16.49 0.96
N LYS A 210 2.26 -15.48 0.45
CA LYS A 210 0.89 -15.56 -0.06
C LYS A 210 0.74 -15.38 -1.56
N CYS A 211 1.22 -14.27 -2.13
CA CYS A 211 1.00 -13.97 -3.55
C CYS A 211 2.21 -14.30 -4.43
N GLY A 212 3.32 -14.78 -3.85
CA GLY A 212 4.55 -15.13 -4.56
C GLY A 212 5.25 -13.95 -5.24
N LYS A 213 4.67 -12.74 -5.17
CA LYS A 213 5.33 -11.50 -5.56
C LYS A 213 6.40 -11.17 -4.55
N LYS A 214 7.43 -10.49 -4.99
CA LYS A 214 8.46 -10.00 -4.10
C LYS A 214 7.84 -9.10 -3.01
N ILE A 215 8.40 -9.19 -1.81
CA ILE A 215 8.07 -8.40 -0.63
C ILE A 215 9.28 -7.60 -0.24
#